data_AF-A0A3D2WKZ4-F1
#
_entry.id   AF-A0A3D2WKZ4-F1
#
_cell.length_a   1.000
_cell.length_b   1.000
_cell.length_c   1.000
_cell.angle_alpha   90.00
_cell.angle_beta   90.00
_cell.angle_gamma   90.00
#
_symmetry.space_group_name_H-M   'P 1'
#
loop_
_entity.id
_entity.type
_entity.pdbx_description
1 polymer ?
#
loop_
_entity_poly.entity_id
_entity_poly.type
_entity_poly.pdbx_seq_one_letter_code
_entity_poly.pdbx_strand_id
1 'polypeptide(L)'
;MTHPNAVKPIGLKKLPNVDFAELAKDLDALYLETKAKVGEEDYKHIKAVQKKQRFLEIAGRTCLQMSHIPGAWLAGTGCLSVAKIMDNMELGHNVLHGQYDWTQDPDLNSKKYEWDIVCDSESWKYYHNYEHHTYTNIHEKDRDIGFQYIRVTQTQEWKWYHIAQVPNYTLLSMFFEWGVAFHALEMERVVNGQDPLKSKLPIAKRLAKKMGYQLFKDYAFFPALAGFN
;
A
#
# COMPACT_ATOMS: atom_id res chain seq x y z
N MET A 1 14.23 7.46 -31.54
CA MET A 1 12.96 7.81 -32.20
C MET A 1 12.17 8.63 -31.22
N THR A 2 11.97 9.93 -31.47
CA THR A 2 11.21 10.81 -30.58
C THR A 2 9.73 10.61 -30.80
N HIS A 3 8.98 10.26 -29.74
CA HIS A 3 7.52 10.16 -29.79
C HIS A 3 6.92 11.45 -30.38
N PRO A 4 5.97 11.37 -31.31
CA PRO A 4 5.40 12.54 -32.00
C PRO A 4 4.68 13.54 -31.06
N ASN A 5 4.45 13.17 -29.80
CA ASN A 5 3.89 14.02 -28.74
C ASN A 5 4.87 14.28 -27.58
N ALA A 6 6.19 14.15 -27.80
CA ALA A 6 7.17 14.50 -26.78
C ALA A 6 7.04 16.00 -26.44
N VAL A 7 6.51 16.29 -25.25
CA VAL A 7 6.47 17.64 -24.69
C VAL A 7 7.91 18.15 -24.68
N LYS A 8 8.15 19.31 -25.33
CA LYS A 8 9.44 20.00 -25.18
C LYS A 8 9.71 20.10 -23.67
N PRO A 9 10.84 19.59 -23.15
CA PRO A 9 11.13 19.71 -21.73
C PRO A 9 10.92 21.18 -21.35
N ILE A 10 10.01 21.41 -20.39
CA ILE A 10 9.72 22.75 -19.87
C ILE A 10 11.07 23.40 -19.66
N GLY A 11 11.37 24.44 -20.44
CA GLY A 11 12.73 24.93 -20.65
C GLY A 11 13.45 24.94 -19.32
N LEU A 12 14.37 23.99 -19.13
CA LEU A 12 15.08 23.85 -17.87
C LEU A 12 15.81 25.17 -17.69
N LYS A 13 15.25 26.06 -16.86
CA LYS A 13 15.95 27.26 -16.45
C LYS A 13 17.28 26.75 -15.94
N LYS A 14 18.37 27.19 -16.56
CA LYS A 14 19.71 26.90 -16.07
C LYS A 14 19.67 27.32 -14.61
N LEU A 15 19.75 26.35 -13.71
CA LEU A 15 19.75 26.64 -12.28
C LEU A 15 20.90 27.64 -12.07
N PRO A 16 20.74 28.65 -11.19
CA PRO A 16 21.87 29.51 -10.79
C PRO A 16 23.05 28.62 -10.42
N ASN A 17 24.30 29.09 -10.48
CA ASN A 17 25.50 28.28 -10.18
C ASN A 17 25.34 27.53 -8.84
N VAL A 18 24.79 26.31 -8.89
CA VAL A 18 24.63 25.42 -7.73
C VAL A 18 25.93 24.67 -7.65
N ASP A 19 26.62 24.82 -6.53
CA ASP A 19 27.70 23.91 -6.19
C ASP A 19 27.09 22.57 -5.77
N PHE A 20 27.03 21.63 -6.71
CA PHE A 20 26.49 20.30 -6.45
C PHE A 20 27.35 19.49 -5.48
N ALA A 21 28.63 19.80 -5.33
CA ALA A 21 29.51 19.11 -4.38
C ALA A 21 29.24 19.59 -2.95
N GLU A 22 29.05 20.91 -2.78
CA GLU A 22 28.62 21.48 -1.49
C GLU A 22 27.23 20.96 -1.09
N LEU A 23 26.26 20.97 -2.02
CA LEU A 23 24.92 20.44 -1.76
C LEU A 23 24.95 18.95 -1.38
N ALA A 24 25.74 18.12 -2.09
CA ALA A 24 25.86 16.70 -1.76
C ALA A 24 26.43 16.49 -0.36
N LYS A 25 27.47 17.26 0.01
CA LYS A 25 28.07 17.23 1.35
C LYS A 25 27.06 17.61 2.44
N ASP A 26 26.24 18.63 2.19
CA ASP A 26 25.22 19.08 3.14
C ASP A 26 24.11 18.03 3.31
N LEU A 27 23.68 17.40 2.22
CA LEU A 27 22.70 16.30 2.25
C LEU A 27 23.24 15.08 2.98
N ASP A 28 24.50 14.70 2.75
CA ASP A 28 25.15 13.59 3.47
C ASP A 28 25.28 13.89 4.96
N ALA A 29 25.67 15.11 5.32
CA ALA A 29 25.75 15.54 6.72
C ALA A 29 24.37 15.47 7.41
N LEU A 30 23.31 15.96 6.76
CA LEU A 30 21.95 15.89 7.26
C LEU A 30 21.45 14.45 7.38
N TYR A 31 21.76 13.60 6.40
CA TYR A 31 21.43 12.17 6.44
C TYR A 31 22.07 11.50 7.64
N LEU A 32 23.37 11.70 7.85
CA LEU A 32 24.11 11.12 8.98
C LEU A 32 23.57 11.62 10.32
N GLU A 33 23.33 12.92 10.45
CA GLU A 33 22.75 13.52 11.66
C GLU A 33 21.37 12.93 11.97
N THR A 34 20.50 12.83 10.96
CA THR A 34 19.14 12.31 11.13
C THR A 34 19.15 10.81 11.40
N LYS A 35 20.00 10.05 10.68
CA LYS A 35 20.14 8.61 10.86
C LYS A 35 20.68 8.26 12.24
N ALA A 36 21.55 9.09 12.81
CA ALA A 36 22.07 8.92 14.17
C ALA A 36 20.99 9.09 15.26
N LYS A 37 19.87 9.78 14.96
CA LYS A 37 18.72 9.90 15.86
C LYS A 37 17.84 8.65 15.87
N VAL A 38 17.87 7.86 14.80
CA VAL A 38 17.08 6.64 14.69
C VAL A 38 17.59 5.60 15.67
N GLY A 39 16.72 5.14 16.57
CA GLY A 39 17.11 4.18 17.59
C GLY A 39 16.00 3.77 18.53
N GLU A 40 16.36 3.58 19.80
CA GLU A 40 15.48 2.98 20.82
C GLU A 40 14.13 3.71 20.99
N GLU A 41 14.09 5.02 20.79
CA GLU A 41 12.84 5.79 20.86
C GLU A 41 11.87 5.40 19.74
N ASP A 42 12.34 5.31 18.49
CA ASP A 42 11.54 4.87 17.35
C ASP A 42 11.07 3.42 17.52
N TYR A 43 11.96 2.56 18.06
CA TYR A 43 11.60 1.17 18.36
C TYR A 43 10.49 1.10 19.42
N LYS A 44 10.61 1.83 20.52
CA LYS A 44 9.57 1.90 21.56
C LYS A 44 8.27 2.45 20.99
N HIS A 45 8.34 3.46 20.12
CA HIS A 45 7.18 4.04 19.45
C HIS A 45 6.43 2.99 18.64
N ILE A 46 7.11 2.29 17.72
CA ILE A 46 6.44 1.30 16.86
C ILE A 46 5.89 0.11 17.67
N LYS A 47 6.57 -0.32 18.73
CA LYS A 47 6.04 -1.36 19.63
C LYS A 47 4.81 -0.89 20.39
N ALA A 48 4.75 0.39 20.78
CA ALA A 48 3.57 0.97 21.39
C ALA A 48 2.39 1.04 20.40
N VAL A 49 2.64 1.44 19.14
CA VAL A 49 1.65 1.42 18.06
C VAL A 49 1.14 -0.01 17.84
N GLN A 50 2.04 -0.98 17.70
CA GLN A 50 1.70 -2.41 17.55
C GLN A 50 0.82 -2.92 18.71
N LYS A 51 1.17 -2.58 19.96
CA LYS A 51 0.39 -2.97 21.13
C LYS A 51 -1.02 -2.36 21.12
N LYS A 52 -1.15 -1.06 20.80
CA LYS A 52 -2.43 -0.37 20.71
C LYS A 52 -3.31 -0.94 19.60
N GLN A 53 -2.73 -1.17 18.42
CA GLN A 53 -3.44 -1.79 17.29
C GLN A 53 -3.99 -3.16 17.68
N ARG A 54 -3.15 -4.05 18.22
CA ARG A 54 -3.55 -5.39 18.65
C ARG A 54 -4.64 -5.35 19.72
N PHE A 55 -4.52 -4.45 20.70
CA PHE A 55 -5.53 -4.25 21.74
C PHE A 55 -6.88 -3.82 21.14
N LEU A 56 -6.89 -2.82 20.26
CA LEU A 56 -8.10 -2.32 19.61
C LEU A 56 -8.74 -3.39 18.71
N GLU A 57 -7.94 -4.20 18.01
CA GLU A 57 -8.46 -5.32 17.22
C GLU A 57 -9.14 -6.36 18.10
N ILE A 58 -8.49 -6.79 19.19
CA ILE A 58 -9.07 -7.75 20.14
C ILE A 58 -10.35 -7.17 20.76
N ALA A 59 -10.27 -5.95 21.32
CA ALA A 59 -11.41 -5.29 21.94
C ALA A 59 -12.57 -5.11 20.95
N GLY A 60 -12.28 -4.67 19.73
CA GLY A 60 -13.27 -4.50 18.67
C GLY A 60 -13.98 -5.79 18.33
N ARG A 61 -13.22 -6.87 18.07
CA ARG A 61 -13.77 -8.20 17.77
C ARG A 61 -14.56 -8.78 18.93
N THR A 62 -14.12 -8.57 20.18
CA THR A 62 -14.85 -8.99 21.39
C THR A 62 -16.17 -8.22 21.56
N CYS A 63 -16.17 -6.90 21.39
CA CYS A 63 -17.40 -6.09 21.45
C CYS A 63 -18.41 -6.50 20.37
N LEU A 64 -17.94 -6.84 19.16
CA LEU A 64 -18.78 -7.32 18.07
C LEU A 64 -19.43 -8.69 18.34
N GLN A 65 -18.96 -9.45 19.34
CA GLN A 65 -19.65 -10.66 19.82
C GLN A 65 -20.96 -10.34 20.55
N MET A 66 -21.24 -9.07 20.86
CA MET A 66 -22.48 -8.60 21.48
C MET A 66 -23.15 -7.53 20.60
N SER A 67 -23.01 -7.64 19.28
CA SER A 67 -23.45 -6.63 18.31
C SER A 67 -24.95 -6.37 18.28
N HIS A 68 -25.77 -7.26 18.86
CA HIS A 68 -27.20 -7.01 19.09
C HIS A 68 -27.46 -5.81 20.03
N ILE A 69 -26.47 -5.44 20.86
CA ILE A 69 -26.50 -4.22 21.68
C ILE A 69 -25.92 -3.06 20.83
N PRO A 70 -26.69 -2.01 20.49
CA PRO A 70 -26.21 -0.94 19.60
C PRO A 70 -24.92 -0.26 20.07
N GLY A 71 -24.75 -0.09 21.38
CA GLY A 71 -23.52 0.47 21.96
C GLY A 71 -22.29 -0.43 21.78
N ALA A 72 -22.46 -1.76 21.92
CA ALA A 72 -21.38 -2.71 21.70
C ALA A 72 -21.03 -2.81 20.21
N TRP A 73 -22.02 -2.76 19.32
CA TRP A 73 -21.79 -2.69 17.87
C TRP A 73 -21.02 -1.42 17.47
N LEU A 74 -21.43 -0.25 17.96
CA LEU A 74 -20.74 1.02 17.68
C LEU A 74 -19.30 1.01 18.21
N ALA A 75 -19.11 0.60 19.48
CA ALA A 75 -17.79 0.54 20.09
C ALA A 75 -16.89 -0.49 19.38
N GLY A 76 -17.43 -1.65 19.05
CA GLY A 76 -16.71 -2.73 18.37
C GLY A 76 -16.28 -2.34 16.96
N THR A 77 -17.19 -1.77 16.18
CA THR A 77 -16.92 -1.24 14.84
C THR A 77 -15.85 -0.14 14.92
N GLY A 78 -16.02 0.85 15.82
CA GLY A 78 -15.06 1.93 15.99
C GLY A 78 -13.66 1.45 16.35
N CYS A 79 -13.53 0.53 17.31
CA CYS A 79 -12.24 -0.05 17.70
C CYS A 79 -11.59 -0.79 16.53
N LEU A 80 -12.36 -1.63 15.82
CA LEU A 80 -11.83 -2.41 14.70
C LEU A 80 -11.44 -1.52 13.51
N SER A 81 -12.20 -0.45 13.22
CA SER A 81 -11.86 0.54 12.22
C SER A 81 -10.54 1.24 12.53
N VAL A 82 -10.35 1.73 13.76
CA VAL A 82 -9.09 2.37 14.16
C VAL A 82 -7.93 1.37 14.10
N ALA A 83 -8.12 0.13 14.57
CA ALA A 83 -7.12 -0.91 14.47
C ALA A 83 -6.70 -1.18 13.02
N LYS A 84 -7.64 -1.17 12.08
CA LYS A 84 -7.36 -1.35 10.64
C LYS A 84 -6.66 -0.17 10.01
N ILE A 85 -6.98 1.06 10.39
CA ILE A 85 -6.25 2.26 9.94
C ILE A 85 -4.79 2.21 10.43
N MET A 86 -4.58 1.86 11.70
CA MET A 86 -3.23 1.71 12.27
C MET A 86 -2.45 0.58 11.60
N ASP A 87 -3.08 -0.59 11.40
CA ASP A 87 -2.42 -1.69 10.68
C ASP A 87 -2.09 -1.30 9.23
N ASN A 88 -2.92 -0.48 8.59
CA ASN A 88 -2.74 -0.11 7.19
C ASN A 88 -1.49 0.77 6.98
N MET A 89 -1.44 1.95 7.61
CA MET A 89 -0.41 2.94 7.30
C MET A 89 0.71 3.05 8.35
N GLU A 90 0.48 2.65 9.61
CA GLU A 90 1.51 2.76 10.65
C GLU A 90 2.36 1.50 10.77
N LEU A 91 1.75 0.31 10.59
CA LEU A 91 2.43 -0.98 10.74
C LEU A 91 2.71 -1.66 9.40
N GLY A 92 1.67 -2.15 8.71
CA GLY A 92 1.84 -3.05 7.57
C GLY A 92 2.62 -2.45 6.42
N HIS A 93 2.25 -1.24 5.99
CA HIS A 93 2.97 -0.50 4.95
C HIS A 93 4.43 -0.23 5.34
N ASN A 94 4.66 0.39 6.50
CA ASN A 94 6.01 0.76 6.97
C ASN A 94 6.93 -0.47 7.19
N VAL A 95 6.39 -1.54 7.77
CA VAL A 95 7.14 -2.78 8.00
C VAL A 95 7.49 -3.45 6.67
N LEU A 96 6.56 -3.52 5.71
CA LEU A 96 6.86 -4.09 4.40
C LEU A 96 7.82 -3.24 3.56
N HIS A 97 7.94 -1.94 3.85
CA HIS A 97 9.04 -1.09 3.34
C HIS A 97 10.40 -1.38 3.97
N GLY A 98 10.47 -2.17 5.03
CA GLY A 98 11.71 -2.45 5.75
C GLY A 98 12.15 -1.33 6.70
N GLN A 99 11.25 -0.39 7.03
CA GLN A 99 11.55 0.76 7.88
C GLN A 99 12.13 0.37 9.25
N TYR A 100 11.76 -0.81 9.75
CA TYR A 100 12.15 -1.31 11.06
C TYR A 100 13.10 -2.53 11.02
N ASP A 101 13.61 -2.93 9.85
CA ASP A 101 14.48 -4.11 9.73
C ASP A 101 15.80 -3.98 10.52
N TRP A 102 16.26 -2.75 10.76
CA TRP A 102 17.45 -2.45 11.56
C TRP A 102 17.32 -2.88 13.02
N THR A 103 16.08 -3.01 13.52
CA THR A 103 15.80 -3.47 14.90
C THR A 103 16.08 -4.96 15.09
N GLN A 104 16.11 -5.74 13.99
CA GLN A 104 16.15 -7.21 14.00
C GLN A 104 15.00 -7.87 14.79
N ASP A 105 13.92 -7.13 15.09
CA ASP A 105 12.72 -7.68 15.73
C ASP A 105 11.99 -8.63 14.74
N PRO A 106 11.78 -9.91 15.09
CA PRO A 106 11.11 -10.86 14.20
C PRO A 106 9.66 -10.46 13.86
N ASP A 107 8.98 -9.72 14.74
CA ASP A 107 7.61 -9.23 14.51
C ASP A 107 7.56 -8.04 13.53
N LEU A 108 8.70 -7.41 13.23
CA LEU A 108 8.82 -6.24 12.35
C LEU A 108 9.72 -6.51 11.14
N ASN A 109 9.98 -7.77 10.83
CA ASN A 109 10.87 -8.16 9.75
C ASN A 109 10.16 -8.17 8.39
N SER A 110 10.51 -7.25 7.49
CA SER A 110 9.86 -7.07 6.18
C SER A 110 9.84 -8.31 5.28
N LYS A 111 10.81 -9.23 5.47
CA LYS A 111 10.90 -10.46 4.67
C LYS A 111 9.85 -11.48 5.06
N LYS A 112 9.46 -11.52 6.34
CA LYS A 112 8.51 -12.48 6.90
C LYS A 112 7.16 -11.87 7.26
N TYR A 113 7.08 -10.56 7.39
CA TYR A 113 5.87 -9.86 7.77
C TYR A 113 4.77 -10.08 6.73
N GLU A 114 3.58 -10.37 7.21
CA GLU A 114 2.39 -10.57 6.38
C GLU A 114 1.33 -9.59 6.85
N TRP A 115 1.07 -8.59 6.01
CA TRP A 115 0.14 -7.51 6.29
C TRP A 115 -1.33 -8.00 6.23
N ASP A 116 -2.18 -7.48 7.11
CA ASP A 116 -3.59 -7.83 7.16
C ASP A 116 -4.45 -7.10 6.11
N ILE A 117 -4.13 -7.36 4.85
CA ILE A 117 -4.88 -6.91 3.65
C ILE A 117 -5.13 -8.10 2.72
N VAL A 118 -5.84 -7.88 1.62
CA VAL A 118 -6.12 -8.95 0.63
C VAL A 118 -4.99 -9.22 -0.38
N CYS A 119 -3.98 -8.34 -0.49
CA CYS A 119 -2.78 -8.56 -1.30
C CYS A 119 -1.72 -9.36 -0.51
N ASP A 120 -1.02 -10.28 -1.16
CA ASP A 120 0.09 -11.00 -0.52
C ASP A 120 1.36 -10.15 -0.46
N SER A 121 2.14 -10.31 0.61
CA SER A 121 3.34 -9.49 0.86
C SER A 121 4.40 -9.58 -0.24
N GLU A 122 4.55 -10.73 -0.91
CA GLU A 122 5.50 -10.93 -2.02
C GLU A 122 5.10 -10.05 -3.22
N SER A 123 3.83 -10.15 -3.64
CA SER A 123 3.30 -9.32 -4.72
C SER A 123 3.36 -7.84 -4.36
N TRP A 124 2.98 -7.45 -3.14
CA TRP A 124 3.04 -6.06 -2.70
C TRP A 124 4.47 -5.51 -2.76
N LYS A 125 5.47 -6.23 -2.25
CA LYS A 125 6.87 -5.78 -2.30
C LYS A 125 7.40 -5.64 -3.72
N TYR A 126 7.00 -6.52 -4.63
CA TYR A 126 7.42 -6.43 -6.02
C TYR A 126 6.79 -5.21 -6.72
N TYR A 127 5.47 -5.09 -6.70
CA TYR A 127 4.78 -4.02 -7.44
C TYR A 127 4.94 -2.66 -6.77
N HIS A 128 4.90 -2.60 -5.44
CA HIS A 128 5.01 -1.34 -4.71
C HIS A 128 6.48 -0.94 -4.51
N ASN A 129 7.30 -1.76 -3.85
CA ASN A 129 8.66 -1.32 -3.50
C ASN A 129 9.60 -1.35 -4.71
N TYR A 130 9.55 -2.40 -5.52
CA TYR A 130 10.41 -2.49 -6.68
C TYR A 130 9.87 -1.65 -7.84
N GLU A 131 8.69 -1.94 -8.40
CA GLU A 131 8.23 -1.20 -9.58
C GLU A 131 7.92 0.27 -9.26
N HIS A 132 7.05 0.53 -8.28
CA HIS A 132 6.59 1.90 -8.00
C HIS A 132 7.64 2.77 -7.31
N HIS A 133 8.36 2.29 -6.28
CA HIS A 133 9.37 3.12 -5.57
C HIS A 133 10.76 3.17 -6.24
N THR A 134 11.16 2.16 -7.01
CA THR A 134 12.46 2.22 -7.71
C THR A 134 12.37 3.02 -9.00
N TYR A 135 11.23 2.95 -9.70
CA TYR A 135 11.02 3.63 -10.98
C TYR A 135 9.99 4.76 -10.90
N THR A 136 9.77 5.33 -9.71
CA THR A 136 8.78 6.39 -9.48
C THR A 136 8.90 7.49 -10.52
N ASN A 137 7.78 7.91 -11.09
CA ASN A 137 7.72 8.97 -12.10
C ASN A 137 8.46 8.66 -13.43
N ILE A 138 8.88 7.42 -13.66
CA ILE A 138 9.41 6.98 -14.96
C ILE A 138 8.29 6.37 -15.79
N HIS A 139 7.91 7.07 -16.86
CA HIS A 139 6.90 6.61 -17.82
C HIS A 139 7.25 5.22 -18.37
N GLU A 140 6.24 4.36 -18.53
CA GLU A 140 6.36 2.94 -18.95
C GLU A 140 7.07 2.00 -17.96
N LYS A 141 7.54 2.51 -16.81
CA LYS A 141 8.13 1.70 -15.73
C LYS A 141 7.26 1.71 -14.48
N ASP A 142 6.85 2.89 -14.04
CA ASP A 142 5.89 3.05 -12.95
C ASP A 142 4.47 3.04 -13.50
N ARG A 143 3.74 1.97 -13.18
CA ARG A 143 2.37 1.72 -13.66
C ARG A 143 1.33 2.59 -12.95
N ASP A 144 1.70 3.28 -11.87
CA ASP A 144 0.83 4.24 -11.22
C ASP A 144 0.77 5.57 -11.98
N ILE A 145 1.76 5.84 -12.83
CA ILE A 145 1.70 6.95 -13.80
C ILE A 145 0.70 6.59 -14.89
N GLY A 146 -0.49 7.14 -14.72
CA GLY A 146 -1.56 6.95 -15.67
C GLY A 146 -2.38 5.71 -15.42
N PHE A 147 -2.65 5.43 -14.14
CA PHE A 147 -3.76 4.58 -13.69
C PHE A 147 -4.88 4.59 -14.73
N GLN A 148 -5.09 3.48 -15.45
CA GLN A 148 -5.85 3.51 -16.71
C GLN A 148 -7.29 4.03 -16.58
N TYR A 149 -7.82 4.02 -15.36
CA TYR A 149 -9.15 4.48 -14.99
C TYR A 149 -9.20 5.94 -14.49
N ILE A 150 -8.03 6.55 -14.20
CA ILE A 150 -7.88 7.88 -13.64
C ILE A 150 -6.77 8.63 -14.41
N ARG A 151 -7.17 9.67 -15.13
CA ARG A 151 -6.24 10.60 -15.79
C ARG A 151 -5.50 11.45 -14.75
N VAL A 152 -4.21 11.25 -14.59
CA VAL A 152 -3.35 11.92 -13.59
C VAL A 152 -2.42 12.99 -14.18
N THR A 153 -2.22 13.00 -15.49
CA THR A 153 -1.38 14.02 -16.18
C THR A 153 -2.14 14.76 -17.27
N GLN A 154 -1.64 15.94 -17.64
CA GLN A 154 -2.19 16.71 -18.76
C GLN A 154 -1.89 16.07 -20.13
N THR A 155 -0.78 15.32 -20.23
CA THR A 155 -0.32 14.69 -21.47
C THR A 155 -1.08 13.42 -21.82
N GLN A 156 -1.79 12.83 -20.86
CA GLN A 156 -2.68 11.71 -21.14
C GLN A 156 -3.86 12.15 -22.00
N GLU A 157 -4.07 11.41 -23.10
CA GLU A 157 -5.24 11.60 -23.98
C GLU A 157 -6.53 11.47 -23.18
N TRP A 158 -7.47 12.37 -23.43
CA TRP A 158 -8.78 12.30 -22.82
C TRP A 158 -9.64 11.26 -23.54
N LYS A 159 -10.29 10.37 -22.79
CA LYS A 159 -11.27 9.40 -23.28
C LYS A 159 -12.60 9.60 -22.56
N TRP A 160 -13.69 9.23 -23.22
CA TRP A 160 -15.06 9.48 -22.75
C TRP A 160 -15.33 8.99 -21.32
N TYR A 161 -14.72 7.86 -20.92
CA TYR A 161 -14.91 7.28 -19.59
C TYR A 161 -14.24 8.08 -18.46
N HIS A 162 -13.34 9.03 -18.76
CA HIS A 162 -12.79 9.94 -17.76
C HIS A 162 -13.83 10.90 -17.18
N ILE A 163 -15.03 11.00 -17.76
CA ILE A 163 -16.14 11.72 -17.12
C ILE A 163 -16.54 11.10 -15.77
N ALA A 164 -16.34 9.79 -15.61
CA ALA A 164 -16.64 9.05 -14.39
C ALA A 164 -15.47 9.03 -13.39
N GLN A 165 -14.46 9.89 -13.56
CA GLN A 165 -13.23 9.85 -12.78
C GLN A 165 -13.44 10.06 -11.28
N VAL A 166 -14.32 10.97 -10.87
CA VAL A 166 -14.67 11.17 -9.46
C VAL A 166 -15.35 9.93 -8.87
N PRO A 167 -16.44 9.38 -9.46
CA PRO A 167 -17.00 8.10 -9.03
C PRO A 167 -15.98 6.96 -8.97
N ASN A 168 -15.13 6.82 -10.00
CA ASN A 168 -14.12 5.76 -10.06
C ASN A 168 -13.09 5.90 -8.94
N TYR A 169 -12.62 7.12 -8.65
CA TYR A 169 -11.70 7.38 -7.56
C TYR A 169 -12.33 7.08 -6.19
N THR A 170 -13.59 7.45 -5.99
CA THR A 170 -14.33 7.14 -4.76
C THR A 170 -14.48 5.64 -4.56
N LEU A 171 -14.85 4.90 -5.62
CA LEU A 171 -14.95 3.44 -5.58
C LEU A 171 -13.58 2.81 -5.28
N LEU A 172 -12.53 3.23 -5.99
CA LEU A 172 -11.17 2.74 -5.73
C LEU A 172 -10.74 3.02 -4.29
N SER A 173 -11.08 4.17 -3.72
CA SER A 173 -10.77 4.51 -2.33
C SER A 173 -11.50 3.61 -1.33
N MET A 174 -12.78 3.30 -1.58
CA MET A 174 -13.56 2.39 -0.72
C MET A 174 -13.09 0.93 -0.83
N PHE A 175 -12.62 0.53 -2.00
CA PHE A 175 -12.15 -0.83 -2.29
C PHE A 175 -10.62 -0.90 -2.44
N PHE A 176 -9.88 -0.02 -1.75
CA PHE A 176 -8.46 0.20 -1.99
C PHE A 176 -7.63 -1.08 -1.88
N GLU A 177 -7.84 -1.89 -0.84
CA GLU A 177 -7.11 -3.15 -0.65
C GLU A 177 -7.30 -4.13 -1.83
N TRP A 178 -8.50 -4.16 -2.42
CA TRP A 178 -8.83 -4.98 -3.59
C TRP A 178 -8.17 -4.43 -4.84
N GLY A 179 -8.16 -3.10 -4.98
CA GLY A 179 -7.37 -2.41 -6.00
C GLY A 179 -5.90 -2.81 -5.95
N VAL A 180 -5.28 -2.78 -4.77
CA VAL A 180 -3.89 -3.19 -4.55
C VAL A 180 -3.67 -4.66 -4.92
N ALA A 181 -4.56 -5.56 -4.49
CA ALA A 181 -4.45 -6.98 -4.81
C ALA A 181 -4.56 -7.26 -6.31
N PHE A 182 -5.53 -6.66 -7.00
CA PHE A 182 -5.71 -6.90 -8.44
C PHE A 182 -4.70 -6.15 -9.31
N HIS A 183 -4.14 -5.05 -8.83
CA HIS A 183 -3.07 -4.33 -9.52
C HIS A 183 -1.85 -5.24 -9.77
N ALA A 184 -1.59 -6.18 -8.85
CA ALA A 184 -0.52 -7.17 -8.97
C ALA A 184 -0.73 -8.20 -10.09
N LEU A 185 -1.94 -8.35 -10.64
CA LEU A 185 -2.18 -9.27 -11.76
C LEU A 185 -1.78 -8.70 -13.12
N GLU A 186 -1.65 -7.38 -13.24
CA GLU A 186 -1.29 -6.68 -14.48
C GLU A 186 -2.09 -7.14 -15.70
N MET A 187 -3.40 -7.30 -15.51
CA MET A 187 -4.28 -7.87 -16.53
C MET A 187 -4.28 -7.07 -17.83
N GLU A 188 -3.98 -5.77 -17.78
CA GLU A 188 -3.82 -4.93 -18.97
C GLU A 188 -2.69 -5.42 -19.89
N ARG A 189 -1.59 -5.96 -19.35
CA ARG A 189 -0.49 -6.51 -20.15
C ARG A 189 -0.92 -7.75 -20.91
N VAL A 190 -1.82 -8.54 -20.31
CA VAL A 190 -2.44 -9.70 -20.96
C VAL A 190 -3.40 -9.25 -22.06
N VAL A 191 -4.27 -8.27 -21.77
CA VAL A 191 -5.23 -7.72 -22.74
C VAL A 191 -4.52 -7.09 -23.94
N ASN A 192 -3.38 -6.43 -23.72
CA ASN A 192 -2.56 -5.82 -24.76
C ASN A 192 -1.62 -6.82 -25.47
N GLY A 193 -1.68 -8.12 -25.13
CA GLY A 193 -0.87 -9.16 -25.76
C GLY A 193 0.63 -9.14 -25.41
N GLN A 194 1.02 -8.39 -24.37
CA GLN A 194 2.41 -8.30 -23.91
C GLN A 194 2.82 -9.53 -23.09
N ASP A 195 1.89 -10.06 -22.30
CA ASP A 195 2.13 -11.24 -21.46
C ASP A 195 1.09 -12.33 -21.75
N PRO A 196 1.45 -13.63 -21.75
CA PRO A 196 0.46 -14.70 -21.83
C PRO A 196 -0.32 -14.79 -20.51
N LEU A 197 -1.63 -15.08 -20.57
CA LEU A 197 -2.47 -15.26 -19.38
C LEU A 197 -1.88 -16.27 -18.37
N LYS A 198 -1.24 -17.33 -18.86
CA LYS A 198 -0.60 -18.35 -18.02
C LYS A 198 0.49 -17.78 -17.08
N SER A 199 1.12 -16.66 -17.45
CA SER A 199 2.13 -16.00 -16.60
C SER A 199 1.56 -15.46 -15.29
N LYS A 200 0.26 -15.13 -15.26
CA LYS A 200 -0.41 -14.57 -14.09
C LYS A 200 -0.95 -15.64 -13.12
N LEU A 201 -0.95 -16.91 -13.53
CA LEU A 201 -1.47 -18.02 -12.71
C LEU A 201 -0.79 -18.16 -11.33
N PRO A 202 0.56 -18.03 -11.19
CA PRO A 202 1.19 -18.12 -9.88
C PRO A 202 0.74 -17.00 -8.93
N ILE A 203 0.68 -15.77 -9.43
CA ILE A 203 0.23 -14.59 -8.68
C ILE A 203 -1.25 -14.76 -8.29
N ALA A 204 -2.10 -15.13 -9.26
CA ALA A 204 -3.53 -15.37 -9.02
C ALA A 204 -3.77 -16.45 -7.95
N LYS A 205 -2.96 -17.52 -7.91
CA LYS A 205 -3.06 -18.54 -6.86
C LYS A 205 -2.70 -18.01 -5.47
N ARG A 206 -1.64 -17.20 -5.35
CA ARG A 206 -1.26 -16.58 -4.07
C ARG A 206 -2.33 -15.60 -3.59
N LEU A 207 -2.79 -14.73 -4.47
CA LEU A 207 -3.88 -13.80 -4.18
C LEU A 207 -5.15 -14.53 -3.79
N ALA A 208 -5.59 -15.54 -4.54
CA ALA A 208 -6.78 -16.31 -4.20
C ALA A 208 -6.68 -16.99 -2.82
N LYS A 209 -5.50 -17.53 -2.47
CA LYS A 209 -5.24 -18.08 -1.13
C LYS A 209 -5.34 -16.99 -0.06
N LYS A 210 -4.72 -15.83 -0.29
CA LYS A 210 -4.72 -14.71 0.66
C LYS A 210 -6.13 -14.14 0.85
N MET A 211 -6.82 -13.83 -0.24
CA MET A 211 -8.21 -13.36 -0.26
C MET A 211 -9.14 -14.37 0.43
N GLY A 212 -9.01 -15.65 0.12
CA GLY A 212 -9.79 -16.71 0.75
C GLY A 212 -9.56 -16.78 2.26
N TYR A 213 -8.31 -16.65 2.72
CA TYR A 213 -8.00 -16.57 4.14
C TYR A 213 -8.64 -15.34 4.81
N GLN A 214 -8.53 -14.16 4.21
CA GLN A 214 -9.11 -12.94 4.77
C GLN A 214 -10.64 -13.00 4.84
N LEU A 215 -11.28 -13.43 3.75
CA LEU A 215 -12.72 -13.59 3.70
C LEU A 215 -13.22 -14.62 4.72
N PHE A 216 -12.54 -15.77 4.82
CA PHE A 216 -12.87 -16.78 5.83
C PHE A 216 -12.71 -16.21 7.25
N LYS A 217 -11.58 -15.58 7.55
CA LYS A 217 -11.27 -15.02 8.86
C LYS A 217 -12.33 -14.00 9.29
N ASP A 218 -12.61 -12.99 8.45
CA ASP A 218 -13.45 -11.85 8.83
C ASP A 218 -14.95 -12.08 8.63
N TYR A 219 -15.37 -12.92 7.67
CA TYR A 219 -16.79 -13.12 7.35
C TYR A 219 -17.35 -14.49 7.74
N ALA A 220 -16.51 -15.47 8.10
CA ALA A 220 -16.98 -16.77 8.56
C ALA A 220 -16.51 -17.08 9.99
N PHE A 221 -15.21 -17.05 10.26
CA PHE A 221 -14.64 -17.48 11.54
C PHE A 221 -15.06 -16.58 12.71
N PHE A 222 -14.76 -15.28 12.66
CA PHE A 222 -15.13 -14.37 13.75
C PHE A 222 -16.65 -14.21 13.95
N PRO A 223 -17.47 -14.16 12.88
CA PRO A 223 -18.91 -14.21 13.01
C PRO A 223 -19.42 -15.52 13.62
N ALA A 224 -18.86 -16.68 13.24
CA ALA A 224 -19.28 -17.96 13.81
C ALA A 224 -18.95 -18.07 15.32
N LEU A 225 -17.85 -17.46 15.78
CA LEU A 225 -17.53 -17.37 17.21
C LEU A 225 -18.58 -16.58 18.01
N ALA A 226 -19.25 -15.62 17.36
CA ALA A 226 -20.27 -14.80 17.99
C ALA A 226 -21.58 -15.57 18.22
N GLY A 227 -21.77 -16.70 17.53
CA GLY A 227 -23.02 -17.46 17.56
C GLY A 227 -24.18 -16.70 16.90
N PHE A 228 -25.41 -17.12 17.21
CA PHE A 228 -26.61 -16.38 16.81
C PHE A 228 -26.77 -15.14 17.70
N ASN A 229 -26.17 -14.03 17.28
CA ASN A 229 -26.47 -12.70 17.81
C ASN A 229 -27.67 -12.07 17.09
#